data_AF-A0A1B3XKS6-F1
#
_entry.id   AF-A0A1B3XKS6-F1
#
_cell.length_a   1.000
_cell.length_b   1.000
_cell.length_c   1.000
_cell.angle_alpha   90.00
_cell.angle_beta   90.00
_cell.angle_gamma   90.00
#
_symmetry.space_group_name_H-M   'P 1'
#
loop_
_entity.id
_entity.type
_entity.pdbx_description
1 polymer ?
#
loop_
_entity_poly.entity_id
_entity_poly.type
_entity_poly.pdbx_seq_one_letter_code
_entity_poly.pdbx_strand_id
1 'polypeptide(L)'
;MFGTVEFFTDNLKVQVMYNFSGGDTVSLSEKRINLTREINGQAKSPAEKEAFSRNLEIAYERVIHEMFGGAEEVLFEKELS
;
A
#
# COMPACT_ATOMS: atom_id res chain seq x y z
N MET A 1 -8.54 -10.25 -7.60
CA MET A 1 -7.51 -11.32 -7.55
C MET A 1 -6.39 -10.81 -6.66
N PHE A 2 -5.85 -11.63 -5.74
CA PHE A 2 -4.73 -11.19 -4.89
C PHE A 2 -3.53 -10.78 -5.74
N GLY A 3 -2.81 -9.74 -5.32
CA GLY A 3 -1.58 -9.31 -5.98
C GLY A 3 -1.75 -8.31 -7.13
N THR A 4 -2.99 -7.96 -7.52
CA THR A 4 -3.23 -6.91 -8.53
C THR A 4 -3.19 -5.51 -7.89
N VAL A 5 -2.91 -4.49 -8.71
CA VAL A 5 -2.95 -3.08 -8.26
C VAL A 5 -4.33 -2.74 -7.70
N GLU A 6 -5.40 -3.11 -8.40
CA GLU A 6 -6.79 -2.89 -7.96
C GLU A 6 -7.08 -3.51 -6.59
N PHE A 7 -6.66 -4.76 -6.36
CA PHE A 7 -6.85 -5.43 -5.08
C PHE A 7 -6.17 -4.66 -3.94
N PHE A 8 -4.92 -4.24 -4.13
CA PHE A 8 -4.20 -3.50 -3.10
C PHE A 8 -4.77 -2.08 -2.89
N THR A 9 -5.16 -1.39 -3.96
CA THR A 9 -5.80 -0.08 -3.88
C THR A 9 -7.08 -0.16 -3.05
N ASP A 10 -7.95 -1.12 -3.33
CA ASP A 10 -9.20 -1.30 -2.58
C ASP A 10 -8.93 -1.63 -1.12
N ASN A 11 -7.97 -2.53 -0.83
CA ASN A 11 -7.62 -2.89 0.53
C ASN A 11 -7.11 -1.70 1.36
N LEU A 12 -6.28 -0.85 0.74
CA LEU A 12 -5.74 0.36 1.35
C LEU A 12 -6.84 1.41 1.58
N LYS A 13 -7.71 1.64 0.60
CA LYS A 13 -8.84 2.58 0.73
C LYS A 13 -9.83 2.15 1.80
N VAL A 14 -10.16 0.86 1.88
CA VAL A 14 -11.04 0.32 2.92
C VAL A 14 -10.47 0.62 4.31
N GLN A 15 -9.15 0.49 4.50
CA GLN A 15 -8.53 0.84 5.78
C GLN A 15 -8.68 2.33 6.10
N VAL A 16 -8.46 3.21 5.12
CA VAL A 16 -8.65 4.66 5.29
C VAL A 16 -10.10 4.96 5.68
N MET A 17 -11.07 4.39 4.98
CA MET A 17 -12.50 4.56 5.29
C MET A 17 -12.85 4.03 6.69
N TYR A 18 -12.28 2.89 7.09
CA TYR A 18 -12.52 2.30 8.40
C TYR A 18 -12.01 3.21 9.54
N ASN A 19 -10.86 3.86 9.35
CA ASN A 19 -10.34 4.84 10.30
C ASN A 19 -11.30 6.03 10.49
N PHE A 20 -11.97 6.48 9.41
CA PHE A 20 -12.98 7.54 9.50
C PHE A 20 -14.30 7.08 10.15
N SER A 21 -14.55 5.76 10.22
CA SER A 21 -15.76 5.19 10.83
C SER A 21 -15.65 4.99 12.35
N GLY A 22 -14.53 5.37 12.98
CA GLY A 22 -14.32 5.30 14.42
C GLY A 22 -13.88 3.93 14.95
N GLY A 23 -13.43 3.03 14.07
CA GLY A 23 -12.75 1.79 14.46
C GLY A 23 -11.29 2.02 14.85
N ASP A 24 -10.57 0.93 15.17
CA ASP A 24 -9.13 0.98 15.46
C ASP A 24 -8.38 1.60 14.27
N THR A 25 -7.72 2.73 14.53
CA THR A 25 -7.00 3.47 13.50
C THR A 25 -5.68 2.78 13.17
N VAL A 26 -5.58 2.23 11.96
CA VAL A 26 -4.32 1.70 11.41
C VAL A 26 -3.82 2.67 10.36
N SER A 27 -2.55 3.08 10.45
CA SER A 27 -1.98 3.95 9.44
C SER A 27 -1.89 3.25 8.06
N LEU A 28 -2.21 3.96 6.97
CA LEU A 28 -1.22 4.20 5.93
C LEU A 28 -0.16 3.11 5.69
N SER A 29 1.02 3.46 6.20
CA SER A 29 2.26 2.71 6.16
C SER A 29 2.19 1.38 6.90
N GLU A 30 1.49 1.30 8.02
CA GLU A 30 1.32 0.04 8.75
C GLU A 30 0.51 -0.98 7.93
N LYS A 31 -0.56 -0.54 7.27
CA LYS A 31 -1.32 -1.39 6.35
C LYS A 31 -0.45 -1.87 5.18
N ARG A 32 0.41 -0.99 4.62
CA ARG A 32 1.40 -1.38 3.59
C ARG A 32 2.35 -2.47 4.11
N ILE A 33 2.89 -2.31 5.31
CA ILE A 33 3.78 -3.31 5.94
C ILE A 33 3.07 -4.67 6.11
N ASN A 34 1.80 -4.66 6.53
CA ASN A 34 1.01 -5.88 6.66
C ASN A 34 0.78 -6.56 5.30
N LEU A 35 0.44 -5.80 4.25
CA LEU A 35 0.31 -6.34 2.90
C LEU A 35 1.65 -6.91 2.38
N THR A 36 2.79 -6.29 2.70
CA THR A 36 4.12 -6.86 2.40
C THR A 36 4.33 -8.21 3.08
N ARG A 37 3.90 -8.38 4.33
CA ARG A 37 3.95 -9.67 5.03
C ARG A 37 3.02 -10.70 4.38
N GLU A 38 1.82 -10.30 3.96
CA GLU A 38 0.89 -11.18 3.24
C GLU A 38 1.46 -11.64 1.89
N ILE A 39 2.10 -10.75 1.13
CA ILE A 39 2.79 -11.08 -0.12
C ILE A 39 3.86 -12.16 0.13
N ASN A 40 4.65 -12.01 1.20
CA ASN A 40 5.67 -12.99 1.57
C ASN A 40 5.08 -14.38 1.90
N GLY A 41 3.84 -14.44 2.40
CA GLY A 41 3.15 -15.69 2.70
C GLY A 41 2.41 -16.31 1.51
N GLN A 42 2.00 -15.51 0.53
CA GLN A 42 1.14 -15.96 -0.58
C GLN A 42 1.85 -16.12 -1.93
N ALA A 43 2.94 -15.40 -2.17
CA ALA A 43 3.69 -15.53 -3.42
C ALA A 43 4.32 -16.93 -3.53
N LYS A 44 4.12 -17.60 -4.68
CA LYS A 44 4.63 -18.97 -4.89
C LYS A 44 5.99 -18.98 -5.57
N SER A 45 6.42 -17.82 -6.07
CA SER A 45 7.71 -17.64 -6.74
C SER A 45 8.31 -16.27 -6.44
N PRO A 46 9.64 -16.11 -6.59
CA PRO A 46 10.29 -14.80 -6.51
C PRO A 46 9.71 -13.79 -7.51
N ALA A 47 9.37 -14.24 -8.72
CA ALA A 47 8.79 -13.39 -9.75
C ALA A 47 7.39 -12.86 -9.37
N GLU A 48 6.53 -13.72 -8.80
CA GLU A 48 5.23 -13.27 -8.26
C GLU A 48 5.42 -12.32 -7.09
N LYS A 49 6.37 -12.60 -6.19
CA LYS A 49 6.67 -11.72 -5.06
C LYS A 49 7.08 -10.33 -5.54
N GLU A 50 7.98 -10.24 -6.51
CA GLU A 50 8.39 -8.96 -7.09
C GLU A 50 7.21 -8.24 -7.77
N ALA A 51 6.41 -8.96 -8.56
CA ALA A 51 5.24 -8.40 -9.21
C ALA A 51 4.22 -7.85 -8.20
N PHE A 52 3.93 -8.61 -7.15
CA PHE A 52 2.99 -8.18 -6.10
C PHE A 52 3.54 -7.00 -5.30
N SER A 53 4.83 -6.99 -4.95
CA SER A 53 5.45 -5.86 -4.27
C SER A 53 5.40 -4.59 -5.11
N ARG A 54 5.69 -4.69 -6.42
CA ARG A 54 5.59 -3.54 -7.33
C ARG A 54 4.14 -3.03 -7.44
N ASN A 55 3.18 -3.94 -7.53
CA ASN A 55 1.77 -3.58 -7.58
C ASN A 55 1.28 -2.92 -6.29
N LEU A 56 1.78 -3.35 -5.13
CA LEU A 56 1.49 -2.73 -3.84
C LEU A 56 2.01 -1.29 -3.75
N GLU A 57 3.24 -1.02 -4.21
CA GLU A 57 3.78 0.35 -4.21
C GLU A 57 2.99 1.28 -5.14
N ILE A 58 2.65 0.82 -6.36
CA ILE A 58 1.79 1.57 -7.28
C ILE A 58 0.43 1.87 -6.63
N ALA A 59 -0.17 0.88 -5.97
CA ALA A 59 -1.45 1.07 -5.28
C ALA A 59 -1.35 2.06 -4.11
N TYR A 60 -0.26 2.02 -3.35
CA TYR A 60 0.00 2.90 -2.22
C TYR A 60 0.15 4.35 -2.66
N GLU A 61 0.96 4.62 -3.69
CA GLU A 61 1.11 5.95 -4.28
C GLU A 61 -0.21 6.50 -4.81
N ARG A 62 -1.00 5.66 -5.51
CA ARG A 62 -2.34 6.04 -5.98
C ARG A 62 -3.26 6.46 -4.83
N VAL A 63 -3.31 5.67 -3.75
CA VAL A 63 -4.17 6.01 -2.60
C VAL A 63 -3.70 7.28 -1.91
N ILE A 64 -2.38 7.48 -1.77
CA ILE A 64 -1.84 8.75 -1.24
C ILE A 64 -2.30 9.92 -2.10
N HIS A 65 -2.16 9.81 -3.42
CA HIS A 65 -2.51 10.87 -4.35
C HIS A 65 -4.01 11.17 -4.33
N GLU A 66 -4.86 10.15 -4.44
CA GLU A 66 -6.31 10.29 -4.53
C GLU A 66 -6.95 10.76 -3.21
N MET A 67 -6.48 10.28 -2.07
CA MET A 67 -7.15 10.52 -0.77
C MET A 67 -6.56 11.71 0.00
N PHE A 68 -5.29 12.02 -0.23
CA PHE A 68 -4.57 13.07 0.49
C PHE A 68 -4.12 14.20 -0.42
N GLY A 69 -4.65 14.25 -1.65
CA GLY A 69 -4.46 15.33 -2.60
C GLY A 69 -3.11 15.33 -3.31
N GLY A 70 -2.29 14.27 -3.13
CA GLY A 70 -0.95 14.18 -3.67
C GLY A 70 -0.10 15.35 -3.19
N ALA A 71 0.76 15.14 -2.21
CA ALA A 71 1.86 16.06 -2.09
C ALA A 71 2.64 16.01 -3.42
N GLU A 72 2.49 17.03 -4.26
CA GLU A 72 3.67 17.56 -4.94
C GLU A 72 4.73 17.68 -3.83
N GLU A 73 5.74 16.81 -3.89
CA GLU A 73 6.85 16.75 -2.94
C GLU A 73 6.54 16.27 -1.50
N VAL A 74 6.49 14.95 -1.28
CA VAL A 74 7.03 14.38 -0.03
C VAL A 74 8.21 13.45 -0.38
N LEU A 75 9.35 14.12 -0.55
CA LEU A 75 10.70 13.68 -0.16
C LEU A 75 11.04 12.20 -0.40
N PHE A 76 11.50 11.92 -1.62
CA PHE A 76 12.45 10.83 -1.89
C PHE A 76 13.91 11.19 -1.53
N GLU A 77 14.15 12.31 -0.86
CA GLU A 77 15.50 12.76 -0.46
C GLU A 77 15.70 12.75 1.05
N LYS A 78 15.92 11.56 1.61
CA LYS A 78 16.82 11.35 2.76
C LYS A 78 16.92 9.87 3.04
N GLU A 79 17.87 9.19 2.39
CA GLU A 79 18.76 8.17 2.98
C GLU A 79 19.89 7.83 1.98
N LEU A 80 20.45 8.85 1.31
CA LEU A 80 21.73 8.74 0.58
C LEU A 80 22.66 9.95 0.83
N SER A 81 22.45 10.67 1.95
CA SER A 81 23.38 11.68 2.46
C SER A 81 24.24 11.13 3.58
#